data_AF-A0A392T5N8-F1
#
_entry.id   AF-A0A392T5N8-F1
#
_cell.length_a   1.000
_cell.length_b   1.000
_cell.length_c   1.000
_cell.angle_alpha   90.00
_cell.angle_beta   90.00
_cell.angle_gamma   90.00
#
_symmetry.space_group_name_H-M   'P 1'
#
loop_
_entity.id
_entity.type
_entity.pdbx_description
1 polymer ?
#
loop_
_entity_poly.entity_id
_entity_poly.type
_entity_poly.pdbx_seq_one_letter_code
_entity_poly.pdbx_strand_id
1 'polypeptide(L)' 'VFNIGLLKLRPEKMVDFESLKINDLDFEELFAVQGWNRYFEMLNGPIYTGMVKEFWMKARVFDRIAAKMEEEKR' A
#
# COMPACT_ATOMS: atom_id res chain seq x y z
N VAL A 1 9.00 1.87 -23.47
CA VAL A 1 9.44 2.00 -22.05
C VAL A 1 8.28 2.57 -21.26
N PHE A 2 7.81 1.89 -20.21
CA PHE A 2 6.74 2.44 -19.36
C PHE A 2 7.26 3.68 -18.63
N ASN A 3 6.48 4.76 -18.63
CA ASN A 3 6.82 6.00 -17.93
C ASN A 3 6.22 5.96 -16.52
N ILE A 4 7.03 6.27 -15.50
CA ILE A 4 6.65 6.30 -14.08
C ILE A 4 5.49 7.27 -13.77
N GLY A 5 5.31 8.29 -14.62
CA GLY A 5 4.20 9.24 -14.57
C GLY A 5 2.86 8.66 -15.01
N LEU A 6 2.82 7.51 -15.69
CA LEU A 6 1.58 6.86 -16.12
C LEU A 6 0.92 6.03 -15.02
N LEU A 7 1.69 5.58 -14.01
CA LEU A 7 1.16 4.86 -12.87
C LEU A 7 0.62 5.83 -11.82
N LYS A 8 -0.71 5.83 -11.65
CA LYS A 8 -1.41 6.55 -10.57
C LYS A 8 -1.62 5.60 -9.40
N LEU A 9 -0.89 5.83 -8.32
CA LEU A 9 -1.09 5.10 -7.06
C LEU A 9 -2.20 5.76 -6.26
N ARG A 10 -3.02 4.93 -5.60
CA ARG A 10 -4.04 5.34 -4.64
C ARG A 10 -3.69 4.70 -3.30
N PRO A 11 -2.87 5.37 -2.47
CA PRO A 11 -2.59 4.87 -1.15
C PRO A 11 -3.83 4.99 -0.26
N GLU A 12 -4.10 3.97 0.53
CA GLU A 12 -5.14 3.97 1.56
C GLU A 12 -4.46 3.79 2.92
N LYS A 13 -4.89 4.59 3.90
CA LYS A 13 -4.46 4.44 5.29
C LYS A 13 -5.20 3.27 5.92
N MET A 14 -4.53 2.50 6.76
CA MET A 14 -5.16 1.43 7.55
C MET A 14 -6.16 2.00 8.56
N VAL A 15 -5.84 3.17 9.13
CA VAL A 15 -6.73 3.92 10.01
C VAL A 15 -6.79 5.36 9.52
N ASP A 16 -7.95 5.79 9.06
CA ASP A 16 -8.19 7.13 8.51
C ASP A 16 -9.27 7.87 9.29
N PHE A 17 -8.86 8.53 10.38
CA PHE A 17 -9.77 9.33 11.21
C PHE A 17 -10.41 10.48 10.44
N GLU A 18 -9.73 11.03 9.42
CA GLU A 18 -10.26 12.10 8.58
C GLU A 18 -11.48 11.60 7.78
N SER A 19 -11.34 10.46 7.11
CA SER A 19 -12.44 9.83 6.39
C SER A 19 -13.60 9.45 7.32
N LEU A 20 -13.31 8.91 8.50
CA LEU A 20 -14.35 8.58 9.48
C LEU A 20 -15.12 9.82 9.93
N LYS A 21 -14.41 10.91 10.25
CA LYS A 21 -15.00 12.17 10.71
C LYS A 21 -15.89 12.83 9.65
N ILE A 22 -15.52 12.74 8.37
CA ILE A 22 -16.35 13.23 7.25
C ILE A 22 -17.67 12.45 7.13
N ASN A 23 -17.72 11.22 7.65
CA ASN A 23 -18.91 10.36 7.67
C ASN A 23 -19.62 10.37 9.05
N ASP A 24 -19.46 11.45 9.82
CA ASP A 24 -20.07 11.65 11.14
C ASP A 24 -19.65 10.60 12.20
N LEU A 25 -18.50 9.96 12.01
CA LEU A 25 -17.90 9.00 12.94
C LEU A 25 -16.62 9.60 13.54
N ASP A 26 -16.75 10.30 14.68
CA ASP A 26 -15.61 10.88 15.40
C ASP A 26 -15.17 9.97 16.57
N PHE A 27 -14.14 9.15 16.31
CA PHE A 27 -13.55 8.23 17.29
C PHE A 27 -12.12 8.62 17.68
N GLU A 28 -11.57 9.70 17.13
CA GLU A 28 -10.15 10.03 17.27
C GLU A 28 -9.78 10.24 18.74
N GLU A 29 -10.59 11.00 19.47
CA GLU A 29 -10.37 11.26 20.89
C GLU A 29 -10.42 9.97 21.74
N LEU A 30 -11.36 9.07 21.43
CA LEU A 30 -11.53 7.79 22.15
C LEU A 30 -10.25 6.96 22.15
N PHE A 31 -9.50 6.94 21.04
CA PHE A 31 -8.25 6.19 20.97
C PHE A 31 -7.03 7.02 21.39
N ALA A 32 -7.07 8.34 21.24
CA ALA A 32 -6.02 9.23 21.70
C ALA A 32 -5.86 9.16 23.23
N VAL A 33 -6.95 9.14 24.00
CA VAL A 33 -6.90 9.02 25.46
C VAL A 33 -6.36 7.66 25.93
N GLN A 34 -6.46 6.63 25.10
CA GLN A 34 -5.89 5.31 25.37
C GLN A 34 -4.40 5.21 24.99
N GLY A 35 -3.83 6.25 24.37
CA GLY A 35 -2.42 6.30 23.97
C GLY A 35 -2.09 5.55 22.67
N TRP A 36 -3.08 5.29 21.81
CA TRP A 36 -2.89 4.48 20.59
C TRP A 36 -2.28 5.23 19.40
N ASN A 37 -2.07 6.55 19.53
CA ASN A 37 -1.63 7.40 18.41
C ASN A 37 -0.35 6.89 17.72
N ARG A 38 0.67 6.50 18.50
CA ARG A 38 1.92 5.94 17.96
C ARG A 38 1.71 4.62 17.21
N TYR A 39 0.77 3.80 17.67
CA TYR A 39 0.44 2.56 17.00
C TYR A 39 -0.23 2.80 15.65
N PHE A 40 -1.15 3.76 15.56
CA PHE A 40 -1.77 4.12 14.27
C PHE A 40 -0.81 4.83 13.33
N GLU A 41 0.09 5.68 13.85
CA GLU A 41 1.20 6.25 13.06
C GLU A 41 2.08 5.15 12.45
N MET A 42 2.43 4.13 13.25
CA MET A 42 3.19 2.97 12.78
C MET A 42 2.41 2.15 11.74
N LEU A 43 1.13 1.89 11.97
CA LEU A 43 0.28 1.13 11.04
C LEU A 43 0.11 1.84 9.69
N ASN A 44 -0.06 3.16 9.71
CA ASN A 44 -0.19 3.94 8.48
C ASN A 44 1.14 4.05 7.76
N GLY A 45 2.24 4.27 8.49
CA GLY A 45 3.61 4.20 8.00
C GLY A 45 3.91 5.05 6.76
N PRO A 46 5.18 5.08 6.32
CA PRO A 46 5.52 5.66 5.03
C PRO A 46 5.10 4.72 3.90
N ILE A 47 4.44 5.27 2.87
CA ILE A 47 4.21 4.56 1.62
C ILE A 47 5.32 4.94 0.64
N TYR A 48 6.20 3.98 0.35
CA TYR A 48 7.32 4.14 -0.58
C TYR A 48 6.85 4.09 -2.04
N THR A 49 6.12 5.12 -2.47
CA THR A 49 5.48 5.20 -3.79
C THR A 49 6.45 4.98 -4.95
N GLY A 50 7.69 5.47 -4.86
CA GLY A 50 8.73 5.23 -5.88
C GLY A 50 9.06 3.74 -6.03
N MET A 51 9.31 3.05 -4.92
CA MET A 51 9.59 1.61 -4.90
C MET A 51 8.43 0.80 -5.49
N VAL A 52 7.19 1.14 -5.11
CA VAL A 52 5.99 0.46 -5.63
C VAL A 52 5.86 0.65 -7.14
N LYS A 53 6.06 1.87 -7.65
CA LYS A 53 6.01 2.14 -9.10
C LYS A 53 7.11 1.41 -9.85
N GLU A 54 8.34 1.42 -9.34
CA GLU A 54 9.46 0.71 -9.94
C GLU A 54 9.23 -0.81 -9.98
N PHE A 55 8.74 -1.38 -8.88
CA PHE A 55 8.37 -2.79 -8.80
C PHE A 55 7.37 -3.14 -9.91
N TRP A 56 6.28 -2.39 -10.03
CA TRP A 56 5.26 -2.64 -11.05
C TRP A 56 5.77 -2.48 -12.48
N MET A 57 6.64 -1.49 -12.74
CA MET A 57 7.23 -1.31 -14.07
C MET A 57 8.17 -2.46 -14.47
N LYS A 58 8.84 -3.06 -13.48
CA LYS A 58 9.78 -4.17 -13.68
C LYS A 58 9.10 -5.53 -13.61
N ALA A 59 7.89 -5.60 -13.06
CA ALA A 59 7.11 -6.83 -12.95
C ALA A 59 6.86 -7.46 -14.34
N ARG A 60 6.83 -8.79 -14.35
CA ARG A 60 6.50 -9.61 -15.52
C ARG A 60 5.51 -10.67 -15.09
N VAL A 61 4.48 -10.87 -15.91
CA VAL A 61 3.50 -11.95 -15.72
C VAL A 61 3.96 -13.12 -16.56
N PHE A 62 4.09 -14.28 -15.92
CA PHE A 62 4.46 -15.52 -16.60
C PHE A 62 3.25 -16.45 -16.62
N ASP A 63 3.08 -17.16 -17.73
CA ASP A 63 2.09 -18.22 -17.82
C ASP A 63 2.61 -19.50 -17.14
N ARG A 64 1.72 -20.49 -17.01
CA ARG A 64 2.07 -21.78 -16.37
C ARG A 64 3.20 -22.51 -17.09
N ILE A 65 3.32 -22.35 -18.42
CA ILE A 65 4.32 -23.06 -19.21
C ILE A 65 5.70 -22.45 -18.95
N ALA A 66 5.81 -21.12 -18.99
CA ALA A 66 7.02 -20.38 -18.67
C ALA A 66 7.49 -20.63 -17.22
N ALA A 67 6.56 -20.69 -16.27
CA ALA A 67 6.88 -21.00 -14.88
C ALA A 67 7.48 -22.42 -14.74
N LYS A 68 6.84 -23.43 -15.37
CA LYS A 68 7.31 -24.82 -15.30
C LYS A 68 8.69 -25.02 -15.96
N MET A 69 8.93 -24.36 -17.09
CA MET A 69 10.25 -24.41 -17.74
C MET A 69 11.37 -23.81 -16.89
N GLU A 70 11.09 -22.81 -16.06
CA GLU A 70 12.07 -22.22 -15.14
C GLU A 70 12.31 -23.12 -13.92
N GLU A 71 11.27 -23.77 -13.40
CA GLU A 71 11.39 -24.77 -12.33
C GLU A 71 12.28 -25.95 -12.76
N GLU A 72 12.12 -26.44 -13.99
CA GLU A 72 12.92 -27.54 -14.55
C GLU A 72 14.38 -27.16 -14.86
N LYS A 73 14.71 -25.86 -14.90
CA LYS A 73 16.08 -25.35 -15.08
C LYS A 73 16.88 -25.22 -13.78
N ARG A 74 16.21 -25.30 -12.62
CA ARG A 74 16.84 -25.24 -11.29
C ARG A 74 17.35 -26.61 -10.86
#